data_AF-A3I2K2-F1
#
_entry.id   AF-A3I2K2-F1
#
_cell.length_a   1.000
_cell.length_b   1.000
_cell.length_c   1.000
_cell.angle_alpha   90.00
_cell.angle_beta   90.00
_cell.angle_gamma   90.00
#
_symmetry.space_group_name_H-M   'P 1'
#
loop_
_entity.id
_entity.type
_entity.pdbx_description
1 polymer ?
#
loop_
_entity_poly.entity_id
_entity_poly.type
_entity_poly.pdbx_seq_one_letter_code
_entity_poly.pdbx_strand_id
1 'polypeptide(L)'
;MFDSLFKQFDFLFLRDIKVATELSAFEKDYKSGMKFTRLGIKAGWTLKSINKNDNLKSLKDGSEWEKIESEYDSLHKIYLSRLNPQIKEQVHEMFKKDQKKALGAFIRIGQKSKRKYSEEKFAPHSEHQLEILEQIINEYGYPGERLIGDDLWGSVILSHHISISVNYNSKDTIYNHLRPKLLNALKQGEISPYELAQIEDWRIAALNDHKLTSYGFLGAIPDDIVLETINKNRTTIGLRSIDLRNELIDVENETGMNMHLPKGWQNGKIKHKTKE
;
A
#
# COMPACT_ATOMS: atom_id res chain seq x y z
N MET A 1 19.58 -7.89 13.14
CA MET A 1 19.40 -6.71 12.26
C MET A 1 17.98 -6.14 12.33
N PHE A 2 16.92 -6.91 12.06
CA PHE A 2 15.52 -6.43 12.17
C PHE A 2 15.16 -5.96 13.58
N ASP A 3 15.66 -6.64 14.61
CA ASP A 3 15.40 -6.31 16.01
C ASP A 3 15.86 -4.91 16.45
N SER A 4 16.98 -4.42 15.92
CA SER A 4 17.45 -3.06 16.21
C SER A 4 16.69 -2.03 15.39
N LEU A 5 16.35 -2.35 14.14
CA LEU A 5 15.58 -1.49 13.24
C LEU A 5 14.18 -1.23 13.80
N PHE A 6 13.48 -2.29 14.22
CA PHE A 6 12.10 -2.20 14.71
C PHE A 6 11.97 -1.45 16.03
N LYS A 7 13.05 -1.26 16.79
CA LYS A 7 13.07 -0.42 18.00
C LYS A 7 13.17 1.08 17.72
N GLN A 8 13.43 1.47 16.46
CA GLN A 8 13.60 2.87 16.07
C GLN A 8 12.30 3.52 15.57
N PHE A 9 11.23 2.74 15.38
CA PHE A 9 9.97 3.21 14.82
C PHE A 9 8.81 2.96 15.79
N ASP A 10 7.95 3.96 15.93
CA ASP A 10 6.74 3.87 16.75
C ASP A 10 5.66 2.98 16.12
N PHE A 11 5.69 2.86 14.78
CA PHE A 11 4.79 2.02 14.03
C PHE A 11 5.55 1.18 13.00
N LEU A 12 5.10 -0.07 12.84
CA LEU A 12 5.65 -1.03 11.90
C LEU A 12 4.50 -1.57 11.06
N PHE A 13 4.62 -1.45 9.73
CA PHE A 13 3.65 -2.02 8.82
C PHE A 13 3.69 -3.55 8.92
N LEU A 14 2.51 -4.17 8.96
CA LEU A 14 2.33 -5.61 9.08
C LEU A 14 3.10 -6.35 7.98
N ARG A 15 3.14 -5.78 6.77
CA ARG A 15 3.95 -6.29 5.67
C ARG A 15 5.40 -6.58 6.08
N ASP A 16 6.06 -5.61 6.70
CA ASP A 16 7.49 -5.69 6.99
C ASP A 16 7.75 -6.69 8.13
N ILE A 17 6.79 -6.83 9.06
CA ILE A 17 6.82 -7.87 10.11
C ILE A 17 6.66 -9.27 9.51
N LYS A 18 5.78 -9.44 8.51
CA LYS A 18 5.58 -10.73 7.83
C LYS A 18 6.86 -11.18 7.13
N VAL A 19 7.53 -10.28 6.39
CA VAL A 19 8.82 -10.56 5.76
C VAL A 19 9.87 -10.97 6.80
N ALA A 20 9.99 -10.25 7.91
CA ALA A 20 10.92 -10.61 8.98
C ALA A 20 10.60 -11.98 9.61
N THR A 21 9.32 -12.33 9.71
CA THR A 21 8.86 -13.63 10.24
C THR A 21 9.22 -14.78 9.30
N GLU A 22 8.90 -14.65 8.00
CA GLU A 22 9.21 -15.67 7.00
C GLU A 22 10.72 -15.87 6.85
N LEU A 23 11.50 -14.79 6.82
CA LEU A 23 12.95 -14.88 6.76
C LEU A 23 13.53 -15.57 8.00
N SER A 24 13.00 -15.28 9.19
CA SER A 24 13.44 -15.98 10.41
C SER A 24 13.12 -17.47 10.37
N ALA A 25 11.97 -17.85 9.81
CA ALA A 25 11.59 -19.25 9.61
C ALA A 25 12.52 -19.96 8.61
N PHE A 26 12.87 -19.28 7.50
CA PHE A 26 13.77 -19.76 6.47
C PHE A 26 15.19 -20.00 7.01
N GLU A 27 15.72 -19.05 7.78
CA GLU A 27 17.03 -19.12 8.43
C GLU A 27 17.06 -20.02 9.68
N LYS A 28 15.92 -20.64 10.04
CA LYS A 28 15.75 -21.44 11.26
C LYS A 28 16.05 -20.69 12.57
N ASP A 29 15.98 -19.36 12.55
CA ASP A 29 16.00 -18.53 13.77
C ASP A 29 14.59 -18.49 14.38
N TYR A 30 14.21 -19.62 14.98
CA TYR A 30 12.86 -19.80 15.52
C TYR A 30 12.54 -18.83 16.65
N LYS A 31 13.55 -18.40 17.43
CA LYS A 31 13.36 -17.41 18.49
C LYS A 31 12.91 -16.07 17.92
N SER A 32 13.58 -15.58 16.87
CA SER A 32 13.18 -14.37 16.17
C SER A 32 11.85 -14.55 15.45
N GLY A 33 11.63 -15.70 14.80
CA GLY A 33 10.36 -16.03 14.13
C GLY A 33 9.15 -15.99 15.07
N MET A 34 9.26 -16.58 16.26
CA MET A 34 8.21 -16.52 17.28
C MET A 34 8.00 -15.11 17.82
N LYS A 35 9.07 -14.32 17.96
CA LYS A 35 8.98 -12.92 18.37
C LYS A 35 8.25 -12.08 17.31
N PHE A 36 8.60 -12.21 16.03
CA PHE A 36 7.97 -11.46 14.96
C PHE A 36 6.53 -11.93 14.69
N THR A 37 6.22 -13.21 14.91
CA THR A 37 4.83 -13.70 14.88
C THR A 37 3.97 -12.98 15.92
N ARG A 38 4.42 -12.89 17.18
CA ARG A 38 3.71 -12.12 18.23
C ARG A 38 3.54 -10.66 17.86
N LEU A 39 4.58 -10.05 17.30
CA LEU A 39 4.53 -8.67 16.82
C LEU A 39 3.52 -8.50 15.68
N GLY A 40 3.46 -9.46 14.76
CA GLY A 40 2.51 -9.48 13.66
C GLY A 40 1.08 -9.58 14.14
N ILE A 41 0.79 -10.41 15.15
CA ILE A 41 -0.54 -10.49 15.76
C ILE A 41 -0.95 -9.15 16.39
N LYS A 42 -0.02 -8.49 17.10
CA LYS A 42 -0.21 -7.12 17.64
C LYS A 42 -0.37 -6.06 16.55
N ALA A 43 0.03 -6.35 15.32
CA ALA A 43 -0.17 -5.51 14.14
C ALA A 43 -1.36 -5.95 13.27
N GLY A 44 -2.16 -6.94 13.71
CA GLY A 44 -3.38 -7.36 13.00
C GLY A 44 -3.25 -8.61 12.14
N TRP A 45 -2.12 -9.32 12.19
CA TRP A 45 -1.99 -10.61 11.52
C TRP A 45 -2.92 -11.65 12.17
N THR A 46 -3.91 -12.11 11.43
CA THR A 46 -4.88 -13.09 11.93
C THR A 46 -4.26 -14.49 12.01
N LEU A 47 -4.63 -15.25 13.05
CA LEU A 47 -4.18 -16.64 13.22
C LEU A 47 -4.52 -17.49 12.00
N LYS A 48 -5.72 -17.27 11.41
CA LYS A 48 -6.13 -17.91 10.15
C LYS A 48 -5.15 -17.66 9.00
N SER A 49 -4.65 -16.43 8.84
CA SER A 49 -3.68 -16.13 7.79
C SER A 49 -2.31 -16.72 8.09
N ILE A 50 -1.88 -16.73 9.36
CA ILE A 50 -0.61 -17.32 9.76
C ILE A 50 -0.63 -18.83 9.52
N ASN A 51 -1.71 -19.50 9.91
CA ASN A 51 -1.87 -20.95 9.76
C ASN A 51 -1.88 -21.41 8.30
N LYS A 52 -2.40 -20.57 7.39
CA LYS A 52 -2.38 -20.81 5.94
C LYS A 52 -1.04 -20.51 5.26
N ASN A 53 -0.07 -19.92 5.95
CA ASN A 53 1.22 -19.61 5.37
C ASN A 53 2.16 -20.83 5.49
N ASP A 54 2.52 -21.41 4.34
CA ASP A 54 3.37 -22.60 4.27
C ASP A 54 4.83 -22.31 4.65
N ASN A 55 5.30 -21.07 4.41
CA ASN A 55 6.66 -20.64 4.77
C ASN A 55 6.89 -20.61 6.29
N LEU A 56 5.82 -20.66 7.08
CA LEU A 56 5.87 -20.68 8.54
C LEU A 56 5.72 -22.09 9.13
N LYS A 57 5.64 -23.14 8.29
CA LYS A 57 5.44 -24.51 8.77
C LYS A 57 6.48 -24.94 9.81
N SER A 58 7.76 -24.65 9.56
CA SER A 58 8.85 -24.98 10.50
C SER A 58 8.71 -24.30 11.86
N LEU A 59 8.13 -23.10 11.92
CA LEU A 59 7.80 -22.43 13.19
C LEU A 59 6.60 -23.12 13.86
N LYS A 60 5.54 -23.42 13.10
CA LYS A 60 4.30 -24.01 13.61
C LYS A 60 4.47 -25.42 14.17
N ASP A 61 5.41 -26.20 13.63
CA ASP A 61 5.72 -27.54 14.11
C ASP A 61 6.53 -27.53 15.43
N GLY A 62 6.97 -26.36 15.89
CA GLY A 62 7.72 -26.19 17.13
C GLY A 62 6.84 -26.14 18.38
N SER A 63 7.38 -26.60 19.52
CA SER A 63 6.65 -26.66 20.80
C SER A 63 6.20 -25.30 21.35
N GLU A 64 6.80 -24.20 20.89
CA GLU A 64 6.39 -22.85 21.29
C GLU A 64 5.14 -22.36 20.54
N TRP A 65 4.68 -23.06 19.51
CA TRP A 65 3.53 -22.64 18.71
C TRP A 65 2.23 -22.62 19.50
N GLU A 66 1.98 -23.64 20.34
CA GLU A 66 0.79 -23.72 21.21
C GLU A 66 0.68 -22.49 22.15
N LYS A 67 1.83 -21.93 22.53
CA LYS A 67 1.89 -20.69 23.30
C LYS A 67 1.42 -19.48 22.50
N ILE A 68 1.74 -19.41 21.19
CA ILE A 68 1.22 -18.35 20.31
C ILE A 68 -0.29 -18.46 20.17
N GLU A 69 -0.81 -19.67 19.99
CA GLU A 69 -2.25 -19.90 19.83
C GLU A 69 -3.03 -19.51 21.09
N SER A 70 -2.55 -19.90 22.26
CA SER A 70 -3.16 -19.50 23.54
C SER A 70 -3.04 -18.01 23.83
N GLU A 71 -1.97 -17.34 23.37
CA GLU A 71 -1.78 -15.89 23.53
C GLU A 71 -2.56 -15.05 22.50
N TYR A 72 -3.06 -15.65 21.41
CA TYR A 72 -3.57 -14.93 20.23
C TYR A 72 -4.59 -13.84 20.56
N ASP A 73 -5.66 -14.17 21.29
CA ASP A 73 -6.74 -13.21 21.58
C ASP A 73 -6.22 -12.01 22.38
N SER A 74 -5.32 -12.26 23.34
CA SER A 74 -4.71 -11.21 24.16
C SER A 74 -3.83 -10.27 23.32
N LEU A 75 -3.04 -10.84 22.40
CA LEU A 75 -2.17 -10.09 21.50
C LEU A 75 -2.98 -9.31 20.46
N HIS A 76 -4.02 -9.92 19.89
CA HIS A 76 -4.86 -9.31 18.88
C HIS A 76 -5.73 -8.19 19.45
N LYS A 77 -6.12 -8.28 20.73
CA LYS A 77 -6.80 -7.18 21.44
C LYS A 77 -5.95 -5.90 21.45
N ILE A 78 -4.62 -5.99 21.49
CA ILE A 78 -3.73 -4.82 21.41
C ILE A 78 -3.88 -4.12 20.05
N TYR A 79 -3.93 -4.90 18.96
CA TYR A 79 -4.19 -4.38 17.63
C TYR A 79 -5.55 -3.64 17.59
N LEU A 80 -6.62 -4.30 18.05
CA LEU A 80 -7.96 -3.73 18.03
C LEU A 80 -8.07 -2.44 18.86
N SER A 81 -7.40 -2.37 20.02
CA SER A 81 -7.43 -1.18 20.88
C SER A 81 -6.73 0.05 20.29
N ARG A 82 -5.84 -0.13 19.32
CA ARG A 82 -5.13 0.97 18.65
C ARG A 82 -5.97 1.61 17.54
N LEU A 83 -6.90 0.86 16.95
CA LEU A 83 -7.69 1.34 15.82
C LEU A 83 -8.73 2.36 16.26
N ASN A 84 -9.08 3.27 15.34
CA ASN A 84 -10.23 4.14 15.48
C ASN A 84 -11.42 3.54 14.71
N PRO A 85 -12.36 2.85 15.37
CA PRO A 85 -13.46 2.16 14.69
C PRO A 85 -14.44 3.13 14.02
N GLN A 86 -14.62 4.34 14.56
CA GLN A 86 -15.48 5.37 13.98
C GLN A 86 -14.92 5.84 12.64
N ILE A 87 -13.63 6.22 12.60
CA ILE A 87 -12.97 6.64 11.37
C ILE A 87 -12.87 5.49 10.38
N LYS A 88 -12.61 4.26 10.86
CA LYS A 88 -12.62 3.06 10.02
C LYS A 88 -13.95 2.90 9.28
N GLU A 89 -15.07 2.96 9.99
CA GLU A 89 -16.40 2.81 9.38
C GLU A 89 -16.71 3.97 8.43
N GLN A 90 -16.35 5.20 8.80
CA GLN A 90 -16.50 6.37 7.94
C GLN A 90 -15.75 6.19 6.61
N VAL A 91 -14.46 5.87 6.65
CA VAL A 91 -13.62 5.70 5.44
C VAL A 91 -14.07 4.48 4.63
N HIS A 92 -14.54 3.41 5.27
CA HIS A 92 -15.11 2.26 4.57
C HIS A 92 -16.38 2.64 3.78
N GLU A 93 -17.27 3.43 4.37
CA GLU A 93 -18.47 3.92 3.67
C GLU A 93 -18.12 4.90 2.55
N MET A 94 -17.11 5.74 2.75
CA MET A 94 -16.54 6.59 1.70
C MET A 94 -16.06 5.72 0.52
N PHE A 95 -15.28 4.68 0.80
CA PHE A 95 -14.77 3.73 -0.20
C PHE A 95 -15.91 3.01 -0.95
N LYS A 96 -16.92 2.50 -0.25
CA LYS A 96 -18.08 1.85 -0.90
C LYS A 96 -18.81 2.79 -1.87
N LYS A 97 -18.99 4.06 -1.50
CA LYS A 97 -19.64 5.06 -2.36
C LYS A 97 -18.76 5.38 -3.58
N ASP A 98 -17.47 5.52 -3.37
CA ASP A 98 -16.48 5.73 -4.43
C ASP A 98 -16.47 4.57 -5.44
N GLN A 99 -16.41 3.32 -4.98
CA GLN A 99 -16.46 2.13 -5.83
C GLN A 99 -17.75 2.06 -6.67
N LYS A 100 -18.89 2.47 -6.11
CA LYS A 100 -20.16 2.55 -6.86
C LYS A 100 -20.07 3.55 -8.02
N LYS A 101 -19.37 4.67 -7.85
CA LYS A 101 -19.13 5.64 -8.93
C LYS A 101 -18.18 5.08 -9.99
N ALA A 102 -17.09 4.45 -9.56
CA ALA A 102 -16.15 3.80 -10.48
C ALA A 102 -16.84 2.73 -11.35
N LEU A 103 -17.68 1.88 -10.75
CA LEU A 103 -18.51 0.92 -11.49
C LEU A 103 -19.48 1.63 -12.45
N GLY A 104 -20.11 2.73 -12.00
CA GLY A 104 -20.99 3.55 -12.82
C GLY A 104 -20.32 4.15 -14.06
N ALA A 105 -19.01 4.45 -13.99
CA ALA A 105 -18.21 4.87 -15.14
C ALA A 105 -17.86 3.66 -16.03
N PHE A 106 -17.47 2.54 -15.42
CA PHE A 106 -17.07 1.31 -16.12
C PHE A 106 -18.17 0.79 -17.06
N ILE A 107 -19.42 0.76 -16.62
CA ILE A 107 -20.56 0.23 -17.40
C ILE A 107 -21.02 1.14 -18.55
N ARG A 108 -20.45 2.34 -18.72
CA ARG A 108 -20.83 3.23 -19.83
C ARG A 108 -20.23 2.77 -21.15
N ILE A 109 -21.03 2.85 -22.21
CA ILE A 109 -20.60 2.48 -23.57
C ILE A 109 -20.00 3.69 -24.27
N GLY A 110 -18.75 3.55 -24.73
CA GLY A 110 -18.02 4.57 -25.47
C GLY A 110 -17.31 5.61 -24.60
N GLN A 111 -16.16 6.10 -25.08
CA GLN A 111 -15.30 7.02 -24.32
C GLN A 111 -15.97 8.34 -23.98
N LYS A 112 -16.82 8.87 -24.88
CA LYS A 112 -17.57 10.11 -24.64
C LYS A 112 -18.55 9.97 -23.47
N SER A 113 -19.27 8.84 -23.39
CA SER A 113 -20.23 8.58 -22.30
C SER A 113 -19.51 8.36 -20.96
N LYS A 114 -18.39 7.61 -20.99
CA LYS A 114 -17.51 7.42 -19.83
C LYS A 114 -17.02 8.75 -19.29
N ARG A 115 -16.38 9.56 -20.14
CA ARG A 115 -15.86 10.88 -19.75
C ARG A 115 -16.94 11.80 -19.20
N LYS A 116 -18.09 11.88 -19.87
CA LYS A 116 -19.22 12.69 -19.39
C LYS A 116 -19.66 12.26 -18.00
N TYR A 117 -19.81 10.95 -17.76
CA TYR A 117 -20.17 10.46 -16.43
C TYR A 117 -19.08 10.73 -15.39
N SER A 118 -17.82 10.46 -15.71
CA SER A 118 -16.69 10.71 -14.81
C SER A 118 -16.63 12.18 -14.41
N GLU A 119 -16.70 13.11 -15.36
CA GLU A 119 -16.58 14.55 -15.07
C GLU A 119 -17.85 15.12 -14.42
N GLU A 120 -19.06 14.74 -14.85
CA GLU A 120 -20.30 15.37 -14.35
C GLU A 120 -20.90 14.68 -13.10
N LYS A 121 -20.54 13.42 -12.83
CA LYS A 121 -21.16 12.60 -11.76
C LYS A 121 -20.16 12.01 -10.78
N PHE A 122 -18.96 11.65 -11.23
CA PHE A 122 -17.92 11.14 -10.34
C PHE A 122 -17.13 12.30 -9.71
N ALA A 123 -16.68 13.28 -10.51
CA ALA A 123 -15.87 14.37 -9.99
C ALA A 123 -16.50 15.12 -8.80
N PRO A 124 -17.76 15.60 -8.85
CA PRO A 124 -18.35 16.29 -7.70
C PRO A 124 -18.46 15.41 -6.44
N HIS A 125 -18.65 14.10 -6.63
CA HIS A 125 -18.65 13.16 -5.51
C HIS A 125 -17.24 13.00 -4.93
N SER A 126 -16.24 12.87 -5.80
CA SER A 126 -14.86 12.65 -5.43
C SER A 126 -14.27 13.87 -4.72
N GLU A 127 -14.57 15.09 -5.18
CA GLU A 127 -14.20 16.35 -4.53
C GLU A 127 -14.68 16.37 -3.08
N HIS A 128 -15.97 16.08 -2.84
CA HIS A 128 -16.53 16.02 -1.49
C HIS A 128 -15.88 14.93 -0.62
N GLN A 129 -15.53 13.78 -1.20
CA GLN A 129 -14.82 12.72 -0.48
C GLN A 129 -13.41 13.18 -0.07
N LEU A 130 -12.74 13.98 -0.91
CA LEU A 130 -11.43 14.53 -0.59
C LEU A 130 -11.48 15.62 0.48
N GLU A 131 -12.54 16.43 0.54
CA GLU A 131 -12.76 17.36 1.66
C GLU A 131 -12.87 16.61 2.99
N ILE A 132 -13.67 15.53 3.03
CA ILE A 132 -13.82 14.69 4.23
C ILE A 132 -12.48 14.01 4.57
N LEU A 133 -11.78 13.47 3.57
CA LEU A 133 -10.49 12.83 3.77
C LEU A 133 -9.45 13.83 4.32
N GLU A 134 -9.47 15.07 3.84
CA GLU A 134 -8.60 16.12 4.36
C GLU A 134 -8.87 16.40 5.84
N GLN A 135 -10.15 16.51 6.23
CA GLN A 135 -10.55 16.69 7.62
C GLN A 135 -10.02 15.55 8.49
N ILE A 136 -10.18 14.31 8.04
CA ILE A 136 -9.65 13.13 8.74
C ILE A 136 -8.13 13.22 8.87
N ILE A 137 -7.40 13.56 7.80
CA ILE A 137 -5.94 13.70 7.81
C ILE A 137 -5.51 14.79 8.79
N ASN A 138 -6.20 15.92 8.83
CA ASN A 138 -5.86 17.04 9.70
C ASN A 138 -6.12 16.74 11.18
N GLU A 139 -7.15 15.97 11.50
CA GLU A 139 -7.57 15.72 12.89
C GLU A 139 -6.97 14.43 13.48
N TYR A 140 -6.84 13.36 12.67
CA TYR A 140 -6.45 12.02 13.12
C TYR A 140 -5.19 11.48 12.45
N GLY A 141 -4.68 12.15 11.40
CA GLY A 141 -3.64 11.62 10.51
C GLY A 141 -4.21 10.77 9.38
N TYR A 142 -3.34 10.29 8.48
CA TYR A 142 -3.79 9.52 7.32
C TYR A 142 -4.50 8.21 7.73
N PRO A 143 -5.70 7.91 7.16
CA PRO A 143 -6.47 6.72 7.51
C PRO A 143 -5.93 5.47 6.79
N GLY A 144 -4.67 5.12 7.08
CA GLY A 144 -4.02 3.90 6.61
C GLY A 144 -3.99 2.80 7.66
N GLU A 145 -3.08 1.83 7.49
CA GLU A 145 -2.94 0.64 8.34
C GLU A 145 -2.84 0.99 9.84
N ARG A 146 -2.15 2.10 10.15
CA ARG A 146 -1.95 2.56 11.53
C ARG A 146 -3.25 2.92 12.24
N LEU A 147 -4.14 3.65 11.57
CA LEU A 147 -5.34 4.25 12.18
C LEU A 147 -6.57 3.33 12.06
N ILE A 148 -6.75 2.70 10.89
CA ILE A 148 -7.96 1.94 10.58
C ILE A 148 -7.69 0.45 10.27
N GLY A 149 -6.43 0.06 10.16
CA GLY A 149 -6.03 -1.32 9.88
C GLY A 149 -6.24 -1.74 8.42
N ASP A 150 -6.34 -0.78 7.51
CA ASP A 150 -6.48 -0.96 6.06
C ASP A 150 -5.60 0.07 5.35
N ASP A 151 -4.89 -0.34 4.29
CA ASP A 151 -3.95 0.49 3.51
C ASP A 151 -4.44 0.72 2.06
N LEU A 152 -5.71 0.43 1.79
CA LEU A 152 -6.28 0.45 0.45
C LEU A 152 -7.37 1.51 0.29
N TRP A 153 -8.24 1.70 1.28
CA TRP A 153 -9.43 2.53 1.08
C TRP A 153 -9.10 3.99 0.78
N GLY A 154 -8.22 4.60 1.58
CA GLY A 154 -7.76 5.98 1.36
C GLY A 154 -7.04 6.14 0.02
N SER A 155 -6.15 5.19 -0.31
CA SER A 155 -5.37 5.23 -1.55
C SER A 155 -6.22 5.04 -2.79
N VAL A 156 -7.26 4.20 -2.75
CA VAL A 156 -8.20 4.04 -3.87
C VAL A 156 -9.05 5.29 -4.07
N ILE A 157 -9.57 5.89 -3.00
CA ILE A 157 -10.34 7.15 -3.08
C ILE A 157 -9.48 8.24 -3.76
N LEU A 158 -8.22 8.40 -3.32
CA LEU A 158 -7.27 9.34 -3.93
C LEU A 158 -6.96 8.98 -5.38
N SER A 159 -6.69 7.70 -5.67
CA SER A 159 -6.32 7.22 -7.00
C SER A 159 -7.45 7.40 -8.01
N HIS A 160 -8.70 7.21 -7.60
CA HIS A 160 -9.85 7.48 -8.45
C HIS A 160 -10.04 8.97 -8.72
N HIS A 161 -9.87 9.84 -7.72
CA HIS A 161 -9.89 11.29 -7.94
C HIS A 161 -8.87 11.73 -8.97
N ILE A 162 -7.61 11.28 -8.81
CA ILE A 162 -6.48 11.68 -9.66
C ILE A 162 -6.47 11.00 -11.05
N SER A 163 -7.49 10.21 -11.37
CA SER A 163 -7.63 9.49 -12.64
C SER A 163 -9.01 9.65 -13.31
N ILE A 164 -9.81 10.65 -12.91
CA ILE A 164 -11.14 10.94 -13.49
C ILE A 164 -11.07 11.13 -15.01
N SER A 165 -10.22 12.04 -15.47
CA SER A 165 -9.94 12.28 -16.89
C SER A 165 -8.75 13.22 -17.06
N VAL A 166 -8.02 13.13 -18.18
CA VAL A 166 -6.94 14.09 -18.50
C VAL A 166 -7.43 15.55 -18.42
N ASN A 167 -8.62 15.82 -18.96
CA ASN A 167 -9.17 17.18 -19.00
C ASN A 167 -9.49 17.71 -17.60
N TYR A 168 -10.07 16.90 -16.73
CA TYR A 168 -10.36 17.26 -15.35
C TYR A 168 -9.08 17.41 -14.54
N ASN A 169 -8.23 16.36 -14.53
CA ASN A 169 -7.04 16.29 -13.70
C ASN A 169 -5.95 17.29 -14.08
N SER A 170 -5.92 17.76 -15.33
CA SER A 170 -5.03 18.87 -15.74
C SER A 170 -5.38 20.23 -15.11
N LYS A 171 -6.60 20.37 -14.58
CA LYS A 171 -7.12 21.59 -13.95
C LYS A 171 -7.36 21.44 -12.45
N ASP A 172 -7.34 20.20 -11.95
CA ASP A 172 -7.54 19.92 -10.54
C ASP A 172 -6.41 20.52 -9.68
N THR A 173 -6.81 21.18 -8.61
CA THR A 173 -5.91 21.75 -7.60
C THR A 173 -6.01 21.05 -6.26
N ILE A 174 -7.02 20.19 -6.05
CA ILE A 174 -7.29 19.54 -4.77
C ILE A 174 -6.15 18.58 -4.43
N TYR A 175 -5.73 17.74 -5.38
CA TYR A 175 -4.63 16.82 -5.08
C TYR A 175 -3.32 17.57 -4.79
N ASN A 176 -3.04 18.68 -5.49
CA ASN A 176 -1.85 19.49 -5.21
C ASN A 176 -1.87 20.08 -3.79
N HIS A 177 -3.06 20.40 -3.27
CA HIS A 177 -3.25 20.82 -1.88
C HIS A 177 -3.04 19.68 -0.88
N LEU A 178 -3.53 18.47 -1.19
CA LEU A 178 -3.40 17.29 -0.32
C LEU A 178 -1.99 16.70 -0.31
N ARG A 179 -1.27 16.77 -1.42
CA ARG A 179 0.02 16.09 -1.59
C ARG A 179 1.05 16.42 -0.50
N PRO A 180 1.26 17.69 -0.06
CA PRO A 180 2.13 17.97 1.08
C PRO A 180 1.72 17.26 2.37
N LYS A 181 0.41 17.10 2.62
CA LYS A 181 -0.10 16.37 3.80
C LYS A 181 0.18 14.88 3.70
N LEU A 182 0.04 14.28 2.50
CA LEU A 182 0.41 12.88 2.25
C LEU A 182 1.92 12.63 2.43
N LEU A 183 2.76 13.58 2.00
CA LEU A 183 4.21 13.51 2.24
C LEU A 183 4.55 13.66 3.73
N ASN A 184 3.79 14.47 4.47
CA ASN A 184 3.93 14.54 5.93
C ASN A 184 3.49 13.22 6.59
N ALA A 185 2.34 12.66 6.19
CA ALA A 185 1.87 11.37 6.65
C ALA A 185 2.90 10.25 6.41
N LEU A 186 3.64 10.28 5.30
CA LEU A 186 4.72 9.34 5.02
C LEU A 186 5.83 9.47 6.07
N LYS A 187 6.26 10.70 6.37
CA LYS A 187 7.30 10.96 7.38
C LYS A 187 6.86 10.52 8.78
N GLN A 188 5.57 10.60 9.08
CA GLN A 188 4.97 10.16 10.34
C GLN A 188 4.66 8.66 10.37
N GLY A 189 4.94 7.91 9.29
CA GLY A 189 4.68 6.47 9.21
C GLY A 189 3.20 6.10 9.15
N GLU A 190 2.33 7.01 8.69
CA GLU A 190 0.87 6.81 8.62
C GLU A 190 0.44 6.21 7.29
N ILE A 191 1.16 6.52 6.22
CA ILE A 191 0.99 5.97 4.86
C ILE A 191 2.29 5.24 4.48
N SER A 192 2.16 4.07 3.85
CA SER A 192 3.34 3.35 3.40
C SER A 192 3.93 4.00 2.15
N PRO A 193 5.26 3.90 1.91
CA PRO A 193 5.86 4.45 0.70
C PRO A 193 5.34 3.79 -0.58
N TYR A 194 4.88 2.53 -0.51
CA TYR A 194 4.26 1.84 -1.64
C TYR A 194 2.87 2.39 -1.96
N GLU A 195 2.10 2.72 -0.93
CA GLU A 195 0.77 3.29 -1.09
C GLU A 195 0.86 4.69 -1.73
N LEU A 196 1.74 5.55 -1.21
CA LEU A 196 2.00 6.87 -1.80
C LEU A 196 2.50 6.76 -3.25
N ALA A 197 3.41 5.83 -3.52
CA ALA A 197 3.95 5.63 -4.87
C ALA A 197 2.88 5.20 -5.87
N GLN A 198 1.93 4.35 -5.47
CA GLN A 198 0.83 3.93 -6.34
C GLN A 198 -0.13 5.09 -6.65
N ILE A 199 -0.43 5.93 -5.67
CA ILE A 199 -1.24 7.14 -5.87
C ILE A 199 -0.55 8.06 -6.90
N GLU A 200 0.74 8.36 -6.73
CA GLU A 200 1.48 9.21 -7.66
C GLU A 200 1.62 8.60 -9.05
N ASP A 201 1.83 7.29 -9.14
CA ASP A 201 1.89 6.60 -10.43
C ASP A 201 0.57 6.63 -11.17
N TRP A 202 -0.56 6.48 -10.47
CA TRP A 202 -1.89 6.70 -11.04
C TRP A 202 -2.04 8.08 -11.64
N ARG A 203 -1.63 9.12 -10.90
CA ARG A 203 -1.70 10.51 -11.37
C ARG A 203 -0.85 10.72 -12.62
N ILE A 204 0.42 10.30 -12.59
CA ILE A 204 1.35 10.51 -13.72
C ILE A 204 0.91 9.71 -14.93
N ALA A 205 0.50 8.45 -14.75
CA ALA A 205 0.01 7.63 -15.84
C ALA A 205 -1.27 8.21 -16.44
N ALA A 206 -2.24 8.63 -15.62
CA ALA A 206 -3.49 9.21 -16.10
C ALA A 206 -3.26 10.51 -16.89
N LEU A 207 -2.37 11.40 -16.42
CA LEU A 207 -2.07 12.66 -17.10
C LEU A 207 -1.30 12.47 -18.41
N ASN A 208 -0.58 11.36 -18.57
CA ASN A 208 0.34 11.13 -19.70
C ASN A 208 -0.07 9.93 -20.57
N ASP A 209 -1.34 9.51 -20.54
CA ASP A 209 -1.85 8.39 -21.34
C ASP A 209 -1.00 7.12 -21.15
N HIS A 210 -0.61 6.86 -19.91
CA HIS A 210 0.24 5.74 -19.46
C HIS A 210 1.66 5.68 -20.05
N LYS A 211 2.13 6.74 -20.72
CA LYS A 211 3.47 6.79 -21.31
C LYS A 211 4.59 7.11 -20.32
N LEU A 212 4.24 7.52 -19.11
CA LEU A 212 5.15 7.86 -18.04
C LEU A 212 4.68 7.28 -16.70
N THR A 213 5.62 7.18 -15.76
CA THR A 213 5.43 6.71 -14.39
C THR A 213 6.35 7.49 -13.45
N SER A 214 6.01 7.59 -12.16
CA SER A 214 6.85 8.28 -11.17
C SER A 214 7.75 7.32 -10.38
N TYR A 215 7.26 6.10 -10.13
CA TYR A 215 7.85 5.09 -9.26
C TYR A 215 7.93 3.71 -9.92
N GLY A 216 7.31 3.51 -11.10
CA GLY A 216 7.45 2.30 -11.90
C GLY A 216 6.41 1.21 -11.64
N PHE A 217 5.40 1.46 -10.82
CA PHE A 217 4.30 0.51 -10.59
C PHE A 217 3.21 0.60 -11.65
N LEU A 218 2.95 1.80 -12.21
CA LEU A 218 1.97 1.98 -13.29
C LEU A 218 2.46 3.00 -14.32
N GLY A 219 2.34 2.66 -15.61
CA GLY A 219 2.86 3.44 -16.73
C GLY A 219 4.11 2.84 -17.36
N ALA A 220 4.66 3.50 -18.37
CA ALA A 220 5.85 3.04 -19.09
C ALA A 220 7.16 3.67 -18.56
N ILE A 221 8.25 2.93 -18.71
CA ILE A 221 9.64 3.38 -18.50
C ILE A 221 10.34 3.35 -19.87
N PRO A 222 10.33 4.47 -20.61
CA PRO A 222 10.72 4.48 -22.02
C PRO A 222 12.23 4.39 -22.24
N ASP A 223 13.03 4.89 -21.29
CA ASP A 223 14.48 5.00 -21.39
C ASP A 223 15.17 5.07 -20.01
N ASP A 224 16.50 5.03 -20.02
CA ASP A 224 17.35 5.04 -18.83
C ASP A 224 17.28 6.36 -18.04
N ILE A 225 16.96 7.48 -18.69
CA ILE A 225 16.84 8.80 -18.01
C ILE A 225 15.59 8.79 -17.12
N VAL A 226 14.49 8.23 -17.65
CA VAL A 226 13.27 8.04 -16.85
C VAL A 226 13.50 7.01 -15.75
N LEU A 227 14.24 5.92 -16.01
CA LEU A 227 14.61 4.95 -14.97
C LEU A 227 15.43 5.59 -13.83
N GLU A 228 16.42 6.42 -14.15
CA GLU A 228 17.23 7.13 -13.16
C GLU A 228 16.36 8.06 -12.30
N THR A 229 15.45 8.81 -12.95
CA THR A 229 14.50 9.70 -12.28
C THR A 229 13.58 8.92 -11.34
N ILE A 230 13.06 7.77 -11.79
CA ILE A 230 12.23 6.88 -10.98
C ILE A 230 13.01 6.38 -9.76
N ASN A 231 14.25 5.90 -9.94
CA ASN A 231 15.05 5.41 -8.82
C ASN A 231 15.36 6.53 -7.81
N LYS A 232 15.63 7.75 -8.27
CA LYS A 232 15.78 8.92 -7.40
C LYS A 232 14.50 9.22 -6.60
N ASN A 233 13.33 9.19 -7.25
CA ASN A 233 12.04 9.36 -6.58
C ASN A 233 11.83 8.26 -5.53
N ARG A 234 12.08 7.00 -5.89
CA ARG A 234 11.97 5.84 -5.00
C ARG A 234 12.83 6.03 -3.75
N THR A 235 14.11 6.37 -3.91
CA THR A 235 15.00 6.65 -2.77
C THR A 235 14.47 7.77 -1.87
N THR A 236 13.91 8.84 -2.45
CA THR A 236 13.40 10.00 -1.69
C THR A 236 12.30 9.63 -0.71
N ILE A 237 11.50 8.60 -1.01
CA ILE A 237 10.41 8.12 -0.15
C ILE A 237 10.75 6.81 0.57
N GLY A 238 12.00 6.34 0.52
CA GLY A 238 12.42 5.11 1.19
C GLY A 238 12.06 3.82 0.44
N LEU A 239 11.76 3.90 -0.86
CA LEU A 239 11.66 2.72 -1.72
C LEU A 239 13.02 2.31 -2.26
N ARG A 240 13.24 1.00 -2.32
CA ARG A 240 14.35 0.34 -3.01
C ARG A 240 14.30 0.59 -4.52
N SER A 241 15.45 0.57 -5.22
CA SER A 241 15.52 0.74 -6.68
C SER A 241 14.69 -0.34 -7.43
N ILE A 242 14.43 -0.10 -8.71
CA ILE A 242 13.77 -1.09 -9.57
C ILE A 242 14.58 -2.38 -9.65
N ASP A 243 15.90 -2.29 -9.82
CA ASP A 243 16.76 -3.48 -9.93
C ASP A 243 16.76 -4.30 -8.65
N LEU A 244 16.95 -3.67 -7.49
CA LEU A 244 16.87 -4.38 -6.20
C LEU A 244 15.48 -4.99 -5.97
N ARG A 245 14.40 -4.31 -6.39
CA ARG A 245 13.05 -4.93 -6.33
C ARG A 245 12.99 -6.16 -7.24
N ASN A 246 13.54 -6.09 -8.44
CA ASN A 246 13.51 -7.18 -9.41
C ASN A 246 14.36 -8.37 -8.93
N GLU A 247 15.50 -8.14 -8.29
CA GLU A 247 16.30 -9.17 -7.62
C GLU A 247 15.50 -9.84 -6.49
N LEU A 248 14.77 -9.07 -5.69
CA LEU A 248 13.92 -9.65 -4.65
C LEU A 248 12.76 -10.49 -5.21
N ILE A 249 12.27 -10.18 -6.42
CA ILE A 249 11.30 -11.05 -7.12
C ILE A 249 11.95 -12.37 -7.50
N ASP A 250 13.22 -12.37 -7.91
CA ASP A 250 13.96 -13.62 -8.16
C ASP A 250 14.10 -14.45 -6.89
N VAL A 251 14.46 -13.82 -5.77
CA VAL A 251 14.53 -14.48 -4.47
C VAL A 251 13.17 -15.08 -4.06
N GLU A 252 12.06 -14.37 -4.26
CA GLU A 252 10.71 -14.94 -4.01
C GLU A 252 10.47 -16.20 -4.85
N ASN A 253 10.85 -16.17 -6.13
CA ASN A 253 10.64 -17.31 -7.04
C ASN A 253 11.53 -18.51 -6.69
N GLU A 254 12.77 -18.26 -6.27
CA GLU A 254 13.75 -19.30 -5.92
C GLU A 254 13.44 -19.96 -4.57
N THR A 255 12.99 -19.17 -3.59
CA THR A 255 12.82 -19.63 -2.20
C THR A 255 11.38 -19.97 -1.84
N GLY A 256 10.40 -19.49 -2.60
CA GLY A 256 8.98 -19.56 -2.25
C GLY A 256 8.55 -18.58 -1.16
N MET A 257 9.47 -17.80 -0.59
CA MET A 257 9.17 -16.75 0.38
C MET A 257 8.31 -15.65 -0.23
N ASN A 258 7.44 -15.04 0.57
CA ASN A 258 6.67 -13.86 0.19
C ASN A 258 7.35 -12.61 0.77
N MET A 259 8.11 -11.90 -0.06
CA MET A 259 8.70 -10.60 0.27
C MET A 259 7.66 -9.47 0.30
N HIS A 260 6.39 -9.82 0.07
CA HIS A 260 5.23 -8.93 0.07
C HIS A 260 5.42 -7.69 -0.79
N LEU A 261 6.12 -7.85 -1.92
CA LEU A 261 6.28 -6.78 -2.89
C LEU A 261 4.92 -6.47 -3.54
N PRO A 262 4.59 -5.21 -3.84
CA PRO A 262 3.40 -4.91 -4.61
C PRO A 262 3.47 -5.56 -6.00
N LYS A 263 2.46 -6.39 -6.30
CA LYS A 263 2.35 -7.17 -7.55
C LYS A 263 1.19 -6.72 -8.45
N GLY A 264 0.28 -5.86 -7.97
CA GLY A 264 -1.00 -5.59 -8.63
C GLY A 264 -0.93 -5.17 -10.11
N TRP A 265 -0.16 -4.13 -10.44
CA TRP A 265 -0.11 -3.57 -11.80
C TRP A 265 1.09 -4.07 -12.63
N GLN A 266 2.10 -4.62 -11.95
CA GLN A 266 3.27 -5.25 -12.55
C GLN A 266 3.47 -6.59 -11.85
N ASN A 267 2.87 -7.64 -12.42
CA ASN A 267 3.02 -9.00 -11.92
C ASN A 267 4.48 -9.45 -12.14
N GLY A 268 5.25 -9.54 -11.05
CA GLY A 268 6.67 -9.90 -11.12
C GLY A 268 7.59 -8.70 -11.31
N LYS A 269 8.59 -8.83 -12.19
CA LYS A 269 9.61 -7.79 -12.44
C LYS A 269 9.03 -6.57 -13.16
N ILE A 270 9.49 -5.39 -12.80
CA ILE A 270 9.22 -4.16 -13.54
C ILE A 270 10.13 -4.15 -14.76
N LYS A 271 9.54 -4.15 -15.95
CA LYS A 271 10.25 -4.06 -17.23
C LYS A 271 10.57 -2.61 -17.56
N HIS A 272 11.78 -2.37 -18.04
CA HIS A 272 12.18 -1.10 -18.65
C HIS A 272 12.92 -1.41 -19.96
N LYS A 273 12.89 -0.48 -20.91
CA LYS A 273 13.71 -0.60 -22.12
C LYS A 273 15.14 -0.19 -21.78
N THR A 274 16.06 -1.12 -21.83
CA THR A 274 17.50 -0.82 -21.85
C THR A 274 17.89 -0.50 -23.30
N LYS A 275 18.80 0.46 -23.52
CA LYS A 275 19.38 0.66 -24.85
C LYS A 275 20.12 -0.63 -25.28
N GLU A 276 19.79 -1.13 -26.47
CA GLU A 276 20.65 -2.05 -27.24
C GLU A 276 21.94 -1.35 -27.68
#